data_AF-A0A076NM94-F1
#
_entry.id   AF-A0A076NM94-F1
#
_cell.length_a   1.000
_cell.length_b   1.000
_cell.length_c   1.000
_cell.angle_alpha   90.00
_cell.angle_beta   90.00
_cell.angle_gamma   90.00
#
_symmetry.space_group_name_H-M   'P 1'
#
loop_
_entity.id
_entity.type
_entity.pdbx_description
1 polymer ?
#
loop_
_entity_poly.entity_id
_entity_poly.type
_entity_poly.pdbx_seq_one_letter_code
_entity_poly.pdbx_strand_id
1 'polypeptide(L)' 'MQGARPIIQVFDGQHRELIIPVYQRNYDWQRKHCAQLFDDLEEIIREGREAHFFGAIVGGGTSFERLVIDGQ' A
#
# COMPACT_ATOMS: atom_id res chain seq x y z
N MET A 1 -13.53 -8.83 9.85
CA MET A 1 -12.48 -8.06 9.13
C MET A 1 -11.19 -8.89 9.08
N GLN A 2 -11.15 -9.93 8.24
CA GLN A 2 -9.91 -10.69 8.00
C GLN A 2 -9.22 -10.05 6.78
N GLY A 3 -8.06 -9.42 6.95
CA GLY A 3 -7.28 -8.92 5.81
C GLY A 3 -6.50 -7.62 6.01
N ALA A 4 -6.88 -6.77 6.97
CA ALA A 4 -6.14 -5.53 7.25
C ALA A 4 -4.79 -5.85 7.91
N ARG A 5 -3.71 -5.29 7.38
CA ARG A 5 -2.35 -5.43 7.92
C ARG A 5 -1.71 -4.04 8.07
N PRO A 6 -0.92 -3.78 9.13
CA PRO A 6 -0.10 -2.59 9.20
C PRO A 6 0.80 -2.48 7.97
N ILE A 7 0.88 -1.29 7.40
CA ILE A 7 1.67 -1.03 6.19
C ILE A 7 3.13 -1.45 6.37
N ILE A 8 3.69 -1.25 7.56
CA ILE A 8 5.06 -1.66 7.91
C ILE A 8 5.30 -3.17 7.74
N GLN A 9 4.31 -4.03 8.01
CA GLN A 9 4.44 -5.49 7.83
C GLN A 9 4.37 -5.93 6.37
N VAL A 10 3.91 -5.04 5.48
CA VAL A 10 3.89 -5.28 4.05
C VAL A 10 5.25 -4.94 3.43
N PHE A 11 5.97 -3.97 4.00
CA PHE A 11 7.23 -3.43 3.47
C PHE A 11 8.46 -3.70 4.35
N ASP A 12 8.37 -4.54 5.38
CA ASP A 12 9.49 -4.86 6.29
C ASP A 12 10.64 -5.64 5.64
N GLY A 13 10.45 -6.08 4.38
CA GLY A 13 11.45 -6.81 3.59
C GLY A 13 11.80 -8.20 4.12
N GLN A 14 11.21 -8.63 5.25
CA GLN A 14 11.56 -9.90 5.86
C GLN A 14 10.86 -11.07 5.17
N HIS A 15 9.66 -10.87 4.62
CA HIS A 15 8.79 -12.00 4.28
C HIS A 15 8.15 -12.02 2.89
N ARG A 16 8.19 -10.95 2.08
CA ARG A 16 7.41 -10.91 0.82
C ARG A 16 8.03 -10.00 -0.23
N GLU A 17 8.30 -10.53 -1.41
CA GLU A 17 8.50 -9.72 -2.61
C GLU A 17 7.15 -9.28 -3.17
N LEU A 18 7.03 -8.01 -3.55
CA LEU A 18 5.87 -7.48 -4.26
C LEU A 18 6.19 -7.43 -5.76
N ILE A 19 5.50 -8.26 -6.54
CA ILE A 19 5.73 -8.40 -7.98
C ILE A 19 4.64 -7.64 -8.72
N ILE A 20 5.03 -6.65 -9.52
CA ILE A 20 4.12 -5.94 -10.43
C ILE A 20 4.19 -6.62 -11.81
N PRO A 21 3.11 -7.23 -12.30
CA PRO A 21 3.11 -7.87 -13.61
C PRO A 21 3.26 -6.87 -14.75
N VAL A 22 3.95 -7.28 -15.82
CA VAL A 22 4.29 -6.40 -16.95
C VAL A 22 3.09 -5.82 -17.73
N TYR A 23 1.91 -6.43 -17.59
CA TYR A 23 0.67 -5.97 -18.25
C TYR A 23 -0.09 -4.91 -17.45
N GLN A 24 0.41 -4.50 -16.28
CA GLN A 24 -0.14 -3.38 -15.53
C GLN A 24 0.15 -2.04 -16.22
N ARG A 25 -0.67 -1.03 -15.93
CA ARG A 25 -0.45 0.32 -16.46
C ARG A 25 0.81 0.95 -15.87
N ASN A 26 1.31 2.01 -16.50
CA ASN A 26 2.41 2.78 -15.93
C ASN A 26 2.00 3.47 -14.62
N TYR A 27 3.00 3.81 -13.80
CA TYR A 27 2.80 4.66 -12.64
C TYR A 27 2.38 6.06 -13.10
N ASP A 28 1.13 6.42 -12.83
CA ASP A 28 0.52 7.68 -13.27
C ASP A 28 0.38 8.71 -12.14
N TRP A 29 0.90 8.41 -10.96
CA TRP A 29 0.80 9.33 -9.82
C TRP A 29 1.64 10.59 -10.08
N GLN A 30 0.99 11.72 -9.92
CA GLN A 30 1.58 13.05 -10.03
C GLN A 30 1.92 13.57 -8.64
N ARG A 31 2.79 14.59 -8.56
CA ARG A 31 3.18 15.22 -7.28
C ARG A 31 1.98 15.62 -6.41
N LYS A 32 0.88 16.05 -7.01
CA LYS A 32 -0.36 16.39 -6.29
C LYS A 32 -0.97 15.21 -5.53
N HIS A 33 -0.87 13.98 -6.06
CA HIS A 33 -1.37 12.78 -5.40
C HIS A 33 -0.45 12.41 -4.22
N CYS A 34 0.87 12.53 -4.40
CA CYS A 34 1.83 12.33 -3.31
C CYS A 34 1.65 13.36 -2.18
N ALA A 35 1.38 14.62 -2.54
CA ALA A 35 1.11 15.67 -1.56
C ALA A 35 -0.15 15.36 -0.74
N GLN A 36 -1.23 14.97 -1.40
CA GLN A 36 -2.47 14.57 -0.71
C GLN A 36 -2.24 13.40 0.25
N LEU A 37 -1.54 12.35 -0.19
CA LEU A 37 -1.20 11.22 0.69
C LEU A 37 -0.38 11.67 1.92
N PHE A 38 0.51 12.64 1.74
CA PHE A 38 1.32 13.17 2.83
C PHE A 38 0.50 14.04 3.79
N ASP A 39 -0.39 14.88 3.27
CA ASP A 39 -1.30 15.68 4.08
C ASP A 39 -2.22 14.79 4.94
N ASP A 40 -2.71 13.68 4.36
CA ASP A 40 -3.51 12.67 5.08
C ASP A 40 -2.70 12.06 6.24
N LEU A 41 -1.40 11.77 6.03
CA LEU A 41 -0.49 11.29 7.08
C LEU A 41 -0.31 12.31 8.22
N GLU A 42 -0.11 13.58 7.89
CA GLU A 42 0.01 14.64 8.88
C GLU A 42 -1.28 14.83 9.69
N GLU A 43 -2.45 14.72 9.05
CA GLU A 43 -3.75 14.82 9.73
C GLU A 43 -3.92 13.70 10.77
N ILE A 44 -3.58 12.46 10.41
CA ILE A 44 -3.67 11.31 11.32
C ILE A 44 -2.85 11.54 12.58
N ILE A 45 -1.62 12.05 12.43
CA ILE A 45 -0.72 12.36 13.55
C ILE A 45 -1.30 13.47 14.41
N ARG A 46 -1.78 14.55 13.77
CA ARG A 46 -2.31 15.75 14.44
C ARG A 46 -3.56 15.44 15.25
N GLU A 47 -4.43 14.58 14.74
CA GLU A 47 -5.66 14.17 15.40
C GLU A 47 -5.47 13.01 16.38
N GLY A 48 -4.27 12.40 16.43
CA GLY A 48 -3.98 11.27 17.31
C GLY A 48 -4.78 10.02 16.96
N ARG A 49 -5.12 9.81 15.67
CA ARG A 49 -5.86 8.62 15.24
C ARG A 49 -4.94 7.39 15.29
N GLU A 50 -5.36 6.34 15.98
CA GLU A 50 -4.56 5.09 16.10
C GLU A 50 -4.41 4.33 14.78
N ALA A 51 -5.35 4.50 13.84
CA ALA A 51 -5.34 3.82 12.55
C ALA A 51 -6.02 4.66 11.46
N HIS A 52 -5.58 4.47 10.22
CA HIS A 52 -6.19 5.05 9.02
C HIS A 52 -6.16 4.03 7.88
N PHE A 53 -7.20 4.05 7.05
CA PHE A 53 -7.31 3.16 5.90
C PHE A 53 -6.77 3.86 4.64
N PHE A 54 -5.57 3.49 4.22
CA PHE A 54 -4.91 4.04 3.03
C PHE A 54 -5.35 3.39 1.71
N GLY A 55 -6.31 2.48 1.74
CA GLY A 55 -6.75 1.71 0.59
C GLY A 55 -6.45 0.23 0.71
N ALA A 56 -6.67 -0.49 -0.39
CA ALA A 56 -6.49 -1.93 -0.47
C ALA A 56 -5.59 -2.27 -1.66
N ILE A 57 -4.71 -3.25 -1.44
CA ILE A 57 -3.92 -3.89 -2.50
C ILE A 57 -4.58 -5.23 -2.80
N VAL A 58 -4.98 -5.44 -4.05
CA VAL A 58 -5.50 -6.72 -4.52
C VAL A 58 -4.34 -7.49 -5.10
N GLY A 59 -4.16 -8.73 -4.66
CA GLY A 59 -3.06 -9.55 -5.13
C GLY A 59 -3.30 -11.04 -4.95
N GLY A 60 -2.42 -11.82 -5.57
CA GLY A 60 -2.35 -13.27 -5.44
C GLY A 60 -0.91 -13.72 -5.22
N GLY A 61 -0.65 -15.01 -5.33
CA GLY A 61 0.71 -15.56 -5.23
C GLY A 61 0.90 -16.52 -4.05
N THR A 62 2.16 -16.80 -3.75
CA THR A 62 2.58 -17.78 -2.75
C THR A 62 2.84 -17.13 -1.39
N SER A 63 3.28 -17.91 -0.41
CA SER A 63 3.67 -17.39 0.91
C SER A 63 4.82 -16.38 0.85
N PHE A 64 5.67 -16.45 -0.18
CA PHE A 64 6.91 -15.67 -0.32
C PHE A 64 6.84 -14.60 -1.41
N GLU A 65 5.99 -14.79 -2.42
CA GLU A 65 5.81 -13.85 -3.53
C GLU A 65 4.37 -13.36 -3.58
N ARG A 66 4.19 -12.04 -3.63
CA ARG A 66 2.88 -11.40 -3.75
C ARG A 66 2.79 -10.68 -5.08
N LEU A 67 2.05 -11.28 -5.99
CA LEU A 67 1.65 -10.64 -7.24
C LEU A 67 0.62 -9.55 -6.93
N VAL A 68 0.91 -8.30 -7.30
CA VAL A 68 -0.03 -7.18 -7.17
C VAL A 68 -0.86 -7.07 -8.45
N ILE A 69 -2.18 -7.16 -8.33
CA ILE A 69 -3.15 -7.11 -9.42
C ILE A 69 -3.84 -5.74 -9.46
N ASP A 70 -4.03 -5.08 -8.32
CA ASP A 70 -4.57 -3.71 -8.23
C ASP A 70 -4.03 -3.01 -6.97
N GLY A 71 -4.03 -1.68 -6.96
CA GLY A 71 -3.47 -0.87 -5.87
C GLY A 71 -1.94 -0.71 -5.92
N GLN A 72 -1.36 -0.67 -7.13
CA GLN A 72 0.04 -0.38 -7.39
C GLN A 72 0.38 1.12 -7.37
#